data_AF-A0A939YRW5-F1
#
_entry.id   AF-A0A939YRW5-F1
#
_cell.length_a   1.000
_cell.length_b   1.000
_cell.length_c   1.000
_cell.angle_alpha   90.00
_cell.angle_beta   90.00
_cell.angle_gamma   90.00
#
_symmetry.space_group_name_H-M   'P 1'
#
loop_
_entity.id
_entity.type
_entity.pdbx_description
1 polymer ?
#
loop_
_entity_poly.entity_id
_entity_poly.type
_entity_poly.pdbx_seq_one_letter_code
_entity_poly.pdbx_strand_id
1 'polypeptide(L)'
;MTKRIVALILATLTVFAVFSFTACVGGAKGVAKNFCNFMKDYKYEKLVDLLPANYLKEWLDENDMTKSELVKALKSLAEDAKEEAEDEDYKITKIEVYNEKDMKNSEIKDLKEQYEDYKLDIKDGKYITMKVTTTVDGDKNTEKSDIPVIRVGGKWCLVPSVVSYYLRAAKNA
;
A
#
# COMPACT_ATOMS: atom_id res chain seq x y z
N MET A 1 -34.44 2.77 -10.09
CA MET A 1 -33.26 2.96 -10.97
C MET A 1 -32.13 2.14 -10.38
N THR A 2 -31.85 0.99 -10.98
CA THR A 2 -30.98 -0.06 -10.44
C THR A 2 -29.53 0.41 -10.52
N LYS A 3 -28.94 0.88 -9.42
CA LYS A 3 -27.50 1.21 -9.33
C LYS A 3 -26.68 -0.09 -9.37
N ARG A 4 -26.59 -0.70 -10.55
CA ARG A 4 -25.53 -1.64 -10.90
C ARG A 4 -24.39 -0.81 -11.46
N ILE A 5 -23.52 -0.32 -10.58
CA ILE A 5 -22.28 0.35 -11.00
C ILE A 5 -21.14 -0.37 -10.30
N VAL A 6 -20.54 -1.27 -11.09
CA VAL A 6 -19.10 -1.54 -11.16
C VAL A 6 -18.41 -1.80 -9.81
N ALA A 7 -18.34 -3.09 -9.46
CA ALA A 7 -17.27 -3.60 -8.62
C ALA A 7 -15.94 -3.46 -9.39
N LEU A 8 -15.19 -2.38 -9.19
CA LEU A 8 -13.78 -2.25 -9.57
C LEU A 8 -13.13 -1.14 -8.73
N ILE A 9 -12.36 -1.58 -7.72
CA ILE A 9 -11.13 -0.95 -7.21
C ILE A 9 -11.21 0.57 -6.97
N LEU A 10 -11.86 0.97 -5.88
CA LEU A 10 -11.66 2.29 -5.26
C LEU A 10 -11.76 2.11 -3.75
N ALA A 11 -10.64 1.78 -3.13
CA ALA A 11 -10.49 1.90 -1.69
C ALA A 11 -9.02 2.09 -1.44
N THR A 12 -8.67 3.26 -0.88
CA THR A 12 -7.63 3.42 0.14
C THR A 12 -7.45 4.91 0.46
N LEU A 13 -8.48 5.57 1.04
CA LEU A 13 -8.65 5.86 2.48
C LEU A 13 -7.84 7.05 2.98
N THR A 14 -8.33 7.82 4.04
CA THR A 14 -7.71 8.19 5.36
C THR A 14 -8.49 9.00 6.44
N VAL A 15 -8.18 8.80 7.76
CA VAL A 15 -7.88 9.80 8.85
C VAL A 15 -7.01 9.23 10.02
N PHE A 16 -6.05 10.06 10.48
CA PHE A 16 -5.02 9.98 11.55
C PHE A 16 -5.36 9.36 12.92
N ALA A 17 -4.39 8.61 13.47
CA ALA A 17 -4.00 8.68 14.89
C ALA A 17 -2.47 8.51 15.04
N VAL A 18 -1.82 9.51 15.64
CA VAL A 18 -0.37 9.62 15.82
C VAL A 18 0.18 8.50 16.72
N PHE A 19 1.01 7.63 16.16
CA PHE A 19 2.12 6.98 16.86
C PHE A 19 3.36 7.05 15.98
N SER A 20 4.15 8.08 16.22
CA SER A 20 5.52 8.21 15.75
C SER A 20 6.41 7.19 16.46
N PHE A 21 6.81 6.10 15.80
CA PHE A 21 8.16 5.51 15.91
C PHE A 21 8.37 4.35 14.92
N THR A 22 9.45 4.44 14.12
CA THR A 22 10.21 3.36 13.48
C THR A 22 9.62 2.57 12.31
N ALA A 23 10.08 2.90 11.10
CA ALA A 23 9.89 2.16 9.85
C ALA A 23 10.57 0.76 9.81
N CYS A 24 10.90 0.13 10.95
CA CYS A 24 11.60 -1.17 10.99
C CYS A 24 11.17 -2.12 12.12
N VAL A 25 10.17 -1.80 12.97
CA VAL A 25 9.97 -2.56 14.23
C VAL A 25 8.84 -3.62 14.19
N GLY A 26 8.04 -3.70 13.12
CA GLY A 26 6.82 -4.53 13.14
C GLY A 26 6.80 -5.84 12.34
N GLY A 27 7.88 -6.19 11.63
CA GLY A 27 7.89 -7.35 10.72
C GLY A 27 6.83 -7.28 9.60
N ALA A 28 6.47 -8.42 9.02
CA ALA A 28 5.48 -8.55 7.93
C ALA A 28 4.14 -7.85 8.26
N LYS A 29 3.58 -8.13 9.44
CA LYS A 29 2.34 -7.50 9.93
C LYS A 29 2.45 -5.98 10.05
N GLY A 30 3.61 -5.49 10.53
CA GLY A 30 3.87 -4.07 10.65
C GLY A 30 3.84 -3.35 9.31
N VAL A 31 4.42 -3.95 8.27
CA VAL A 31 4.39 -3.39 6.91
C VAL A 31 2.96 -3.31 6.38
N ALA A 32 2.17 -4.38 6.49
CA ALA A 32 0.78 -4.38 6.03
C ALA A 32 -0.09 -3.38 6.82
N LYS A 33 0.10 -3.29 8.14
CA LYS A 33 -0.60 -2.31 8.97
C LYS A 33 -0.18 -0.88 8.62
N ASN A 34 1.10 -0.63 8.38
CA ASN A 34 1.58 0.68 7.93
C ASN A 34 1.02 1.04 6.57
N PHE A 35 0.93 0.11 5.63
CA PHE A 35 0.26 0.33 4.34
C PHE A 35 -1.18 0.78 4.56
N CYS A 36 -1.99 -0.02 5.26
CA CYS A 36 -3.37 0.35 5.54
C CYS A 36 -3.48 1.66 6.34
N ASN A 37 -2.52 1.97 7.22
CA ASN A 37 -2.48 3.22 7.96
C ASN A 37 -2.03 4.43 7.14
N PHE A 38 -1.15 4.28 6.14
CA PHE A 38 -0.74 5.38 5.25
C PHE A 38 -1.84 5.68 4.25
N MET A 39 -2.37 4.59 3.70
CA MET A 39 -3.67 4.59 3.05
C MET A 39 -4.75 4.99 4.01
N LYS A 40 -4.58 5.09 5.33
CA LYS A 40 -5.58 5.59 6.27
C LYS A 40 -5.19 6.90 6.96
N ASP A 41 -4.09 7.60 6.64
CA ASP A 41 -3.76 8.99 7.08
C ASP A 41 -3.23 10.06 6.02
N TYR A 42 -3.90 10.48 4.94
CA TYR A 42 -3.52 10.62 3.50
C TYR A 42 -2.02 10.76 3.30
N LYS A 43 -1.29 9.69 3.67
CA LYS A 43 0.18 9.65 3.77
C LYS A 43 0.78 8.88 2.61
N TYR A 44 0.31 9.12 1.39
CA TYR A 44 0.77 8.36 0.23
C TYR A 44 2.27 8.56 0.00
N GLU A 45 2.83 9.69 0.40
CA GLU A 45 4.28 9.93 0.35
C GLU A 45 5.09 8.97 1.21
N LYS A 46 4.49 8.32 2.21
CA LYS A 46 5.12 7.30 3.04
C LYS A 46 5.13 5.91 2.40
N LEU A 47 4.41 5.69 1.31
CA LEU A 47 4.41 4.41 0.60
C LEU A 47 5.80 4.05 0.07
N VAL A 48 6.61 5.05 -0.29
CA VAL A 48 7.99 4.87 -0.73
C VAL A 48 8.87 4.21 0.35
N ASP A 49 8.51 4.36 1.63
CA ASP A 49 9.25 3.76 2.75
C ASP A 49 8.90 2.28 2.97
N LEU A 50 7.82 1.80 2.33
CA LEU A 50 7.40 0.38 2.39
C LEU A 50 7.94 -0.44 1.21
N LEU A 51 8.55 0.20 0.21
CA LEU A 51 9.09 -0.47 -0.97
C LEU A 51 10.50 -1.02 -0.73
N PRO A 52 10.90 -2.10 -1.43
CA PRO A 52 12.30 -2.49 -1.50
C PRO A 52 13.16 -1.34 -2.06
N ALA A 53 14.27 -1.02 -1.40
CA ALA A 53 15.10 0.13 -1.76
C ALA A 53 15.64 0.05 -3.21
N ASN A 54 16.09 -1.15 -3.64
CA ASN A 54 16.56 -1.36 -5.01
C ASN A 54 15.43 -1.13 -6.03
N TYR A 55 14.22 -1.65 -5.76
CA TYR A 55 13.07 -1.41 -6.63
C TYR A 55 12.80 0.08 -6.78
N LEU A 56 12.69 0.82 -5.68
CA LEU A 56 12.39 2.25 -5.72
C LEU A 56 13.46 3.03 -6.47
N LYS A 57 14.74 2.72 -6.26
CA LYS A 57 15.85 3.38 -6.95
C LYS A 57 15.77 3.17 -8.46
N GLU A 58 15.70 1.91 -8.92
CA GLU A 58 15.65 1.63 -10.36
C GLU A 58 14.37 2.19 -10.99
N TRP A 59 13.23 2.12 -10.30
CA TRP A 59 11.99 2.73 -10.81
C TRP A 59 12.12 4.26 -10.95
N LEU A 60 12.78 4.95 -10.02
CA LEU A 60 13.05 6.38 -10.13
C LEU A 60 14.01 6.69 -11.30
N ASP A 61 15.08 5.90 -11.43
CA ASP A 61 16.07 6.03 -12.51
C ASP A 61 15.41 5.80 -13.90
N GLU A 62 14.56 4.78 -14.04
CA GLU A 62 13.80 4.46 -15.27
C GLU A 62 12.80 5.57 -15.68
N ASN A 63 12.34 6.37 -14.71
CA ASN A 63 11.32 7.38 -14.92
C ASN A 63 11.88 8.81 -14.84
N ASP A 64 13.21 8.97 -14.81
CA ASP A 64 13.92 10.25 -14.72
C ASP A 64 13.34 11.17 -13.64
N MET A 65 13.09 10.59 -12.45
CA MET A 65 12.43 11.30 -11.35
C MET A 65 13.22 11.15 -10.06
N THR A 66 13.29 12.22 -9.26
CA THR A 66 13.88 12.17 -7.93
C THR A 66 12.87 11.65 -6.89
N LYS A 67 13.37 11.10 -5.78
CA LYS A 67 12.50 10.71 -4.64
C LYS A 67 11.67 11.89 -4.13
N SER A 68 12.20 13.13 -4.20
CA SER A 68 11.50 14.34 -3.76
C SER A 68 10.31 14.68 -4.65
N GLU A 69 10.47 14.56 -5.97
CA GLU A 69 9.40 14.76 -6.94
C GLU A 69 8.30 13.71 -6.77
N LEU A 70 8.67 12.43 -6.65
CA LEU A 70 7.71 11.37 -6.35
C LEU A 70 6.91 11.65 -5.08
N VAL A 71 7.60 12.05 -4.00
CA VAL A 71 6.97 12.38 -2.72
C VAL A 71 6.00 13.55 -2.85
N LYS A 72 6.33 14.58 -3.65
CA LYS A 72 5.42 15.71 -3.90
C LYS A 72 4.19 15.29 -4.70
N ALA A 73 4.37 14.53 -5.76
CA ALA A 73 3.26 14.04 -6.58
C ALA A 73 2.33 13.10 -5.79
N LEU A 74 2.89 12.21 -4.96
CA LEU A 74 2.10 11.37 -4.06
C LEU A 74 1.31 12.19 -3.03
N LYS A 75 1.85 13.31 -2.54
CA LYS A 75 1.08 14.22 -1.67
C LYS A 75 -0.10 14.85 -2.40
N SER A 76 0.11 15.33 -3.62
CA SER A 76 -0.97 15.90 -4.43
C SER A 76 -2.10 14.89 -4.63
N LEU A 77 -1.77 13.66 -5.02
CA LEU A 77 -2.75 12.58 -5.14
C LEU A 77 -3.48 12.27 -3.83
N ALA A 78 -2.79 12.40 -2.71
CA ALA A 78 -3.36 12.16 -1.40
C ALA A 78 -4.31 13.30 -0.98
N GLU A 79 -4.03 14.54 -1.39
CA GLU A 79 -4.91 15.69 -1.22
C GLU A 79 -6.17 15.56 -2.07
N ASP A 80 -6.05 15.18 -3.36
CA ASP A 80 -7.20 14.95 -4.24
C ASP A 80 -8.10 13.82 -3.70
N ALA A 81 -7.50 12.70 -3.28
CA ALA A 81 -8.23 11.58 -2.67
C ALA A 81 -8.89 11.96 -1.32
N LYS A 82 -8.33 12.95 -0.62
CA LYS A 82 -8.89 13.46 0.64
C LYS A 82 -10.16 14.26 0.38
N GLU A 83 -10.13 15.15 -0.60
CA GLU A 83 -11.28 15.98 -0.98
C GLU A 83 -12.45 15.10 -1.43
N GLU A 84 -12.21 14.13 -2.31
CA GLU A 84 -13.25 13.20 -2.79
C GLU A 84 -13.88 12.39 -1.65
N ALA A 85 -13.08 11.88 -0.71
CA ALA A 85 -13.60 11.12 0.42
C ALA A 85 -14.41 11.96 1.42
N GLU A 86 -14.09 13.26 1.56
CA GLU A 86 -14.87 14.18 2.40
C GLU A 86 -16.25 14.44 1.80
N ASP A 87 -16.35 14.55 0.47
CA ASP A 87 -17.62 14.73 -0.24
C ASP A 87 -18.58 13.52 -0.10
N GLU A 88 -18.04 12.31 0.09
CA GLU A 88 -18.81 11.06 0.23
C GLU A 88 -19.06 10.62 1.70
N ASP A 89 -18.71 11.44 2.70
CA ASP A 89 -18.70 11.07 4.13
C ASP A 89 -18.03 9.70 4.41
N TYR A 90 -16.97 9.41 3.67
CA TYR A 90 -16.30 8.12 3.70
C TYR A 90 -15.21 8.06 4.78
N LYS A 91 -15.18 6.99 5.60
CA LYS A 91 -14.20 6.82 6.70
C LYS A 91 -13.78 5.36 6.90
N ILE A 92 -12.48 5.04 7.05
CA ILE A 92 -12.09 3.84 7.83
C ILE A 92 -12.35 4.14 9.29
N THR A 93 -13.02 3.21 9.96
CA THR A 93 -13.19 3.24 11.41
C THR A 93 -12.34 2.19 12.12
N LYS A 94 -11.93 1.10 11.46
CA LYS A 94 -11.15 0.03 12.08
C LYS A 94 -10.19 -0.66 11.11
N ILE A 95 -8.97 -0.96 11.57
CA ILE A 95 -7.97 -1.78 10.87
C ILE A 95 -7.46 -2.84 11.84
N GLU A 96 -7.56 -4.11 11.45
CA GLU A 96 -7.10 -5.23 12.26
C GLU A 96 -6.38 -6.26 11.39
N VAL A 97 -5.34 -6.90 11.94
CA VAL A 97 -4.81 -8.10 11.32
C VAL A 97 -5.79 -9.23 11.60
N TYR A 98 -6.33 -9.85 10.55
CA TYR A 98 -7.23 -10.98 10.67
C TYR A 98 -6.48 -12.31 10.64
N ASN A 99 -5.56 -12.46 9.69
CA ASN A 99 -4.81 -13.68 9.49
C ASN A 99 -3.43 -13.40 8.88
N GLU A 100 -2.55 -14.38 8.96
CA GLU A 100 -1.25 -14.39 8.30
C GLU A 100 -1.05 -15.75 7.64
N LYS A 101 -0.56 -15.74 6.40
CA LYS A 101 -0.28 -16.94 5.61
C LYS A 101 1.06 -16.79 4.90
N ASP A 102 1.91 -17.79 5.03
CA ASP A 102 3.17 -17.84 4.27
C ASP A 102 2.89 -18.06 2.77
N MET A 103 3.66 -17.37 1.93
CA MET A 103 3.68 -17.64 0.49
C MET A 103 4.35 -18.99 0.24
N LYS A 104 3.86 -19.70 -0.76
CA LYS A 104 4.50 -20.92 -1.26
C LYS A 104 5.80 -20.56 -1.95
N ASN A 105 6.74 -21.52 -1.98
CA ASN A 105 8.00 -21.36 -2.71
C ASN A 105 7.79 -21.05 -4.20
N SER A 106 6.72 -21.56 -4.82
CA SER A 106 6.37 -21.21 -6.21
C SER A 106 5.99 -19.74 -6.36
N GLU A 107 5.19 -19.19 -5.44
CA GLU A 107 4.79 -17.78 -5.47
C GLU A 107 6.00 -16.86 -5.27
N ILE A 108 6.94 -17.25 -4.40
CA ILE A 108 8.22 -16.54 -4.23
C ILE A 108 9.08 -16.61 -5.49
N LYS A 109 9.09 -17.76 -6.18
CA LYS A 109 9.81 -17.92 -7.46
C LYS A 109 9.20 -17.01 -8.53
N ASP A 110 7.89 -16.99 -8.66
CA ASP A 110 7.17 -16.13 -9.61
C ASP A 110 7.46 -14.64 -9.34
N LEU A 111 7.51 -14.22 -8.06
CA LEU A 111 7.88 -12.85 -7.70
C LEU A 111 9.33 -12.51 -8.08
N LYS A 112 10.26 -13.46 -7.94
CA LYS A 112 11.67 -13.23 -8.35
C LYS A 112 11.79 -13.06 -9.86
N GLU A 113 11.05 -13.86 -10.62
CA GLU A 113 10.99 -13.76 -12.10
C GLU A 113 10.33 -12.44 -12.52
N GLN A 114 9.24 -12.05 -11.86
CA GLN A 114 8.55 -10.78 -12.14
C GLN A 114 9.42 -9.55 -11.89
N TYR A 115 10.30 -9.59 -10.89
CA TYR A 115 11.15 -8.47 -10.49
C TYR A 115 12.65 -8.73 -10.75
N GLU A 116 12.98 -9.53 -11.77
CA GLU A 116 14.35 -9.90 -12.12
C GLU A 116 15.22 -8.68 -12.43
N ASP A 117 14.70 -7.73 -13.21
CA ASP A 117 15.39 -6.48 -13.59
C ASP A 117 15.76 -5.63 -12.37
N TYR A 118 14.92 -5.69 -11.32
CA TYR A 118 15.12 -4.97 -10.06
C TYR A 118 16.05 -5.69 -9.08
N LYS A 119 16.54 -6.89 -9.43
CA LYS A 119 17.51 -7.71 -8.66
C LYS A 119 17.15 -7.84 -7.18
N LEU A 120 15.87 -8.09 -6.91
CA LEU A 120 15.38 -8.21 -5.54
C LEU A 120 15.79 -9.56 -4.93
N ASP A 121 16.59 -9.51 -3.86
CA ASP A 121 16.93 -10.71 -3.07
C ASP A 121 15.77 -11.11 -2.13
N ILE A 122 14.70 -11.65 -2.71
CA ILE A 122 13.51 -12.08 -1.98
C ILE A 122 13.82 -13.38 -1.22
N LYS A 123 13.77 -13.33 0.11
CA LYS A 123 14.05 -14.48 0.98
C LYS A 123 12.80 -15.20 1.48
N ASP A 124 11.70 -14.47 1.63
CA ASP A 124 10.45 -14.93 2.23
C ASP A 124 9.32 -14.01 1.80
N GLY A 125 8.08 -14.46 1.95
CA GLY A 125 6.90 -13.66 1.66
C GLY A 125 5.66 -14.18 2.39
N LYS A 126 4.77 -13.25 2.73
CA LYS A 126 3.56 -13.51 3.51
C LYS A 126 2.41 -12.72 2.92
N TYR A 127 1.23 -13.31 2.99
CA TYR A 127 -0.04 -12.60 2.86
C TYR A 127 -0.52 -12.25 4.27
N ILE A 128 -0.62 -10.95 4.56
CA ILE A 128 -1.26 -10.47 5.79
C ILE A 128 -2.68 -10.10 5.44
N THR A 129 -3.64 -10.90 5.87
CA THR A 129 -5.06 -10.58 5.70
C THR A 129 -5.43 -9.47 6.66
N MET A 130 -5.70 -8.28 6.14
CA MET A 130 -6.18 -7.14 6.89
C MET A 130 -7.71 -7.12 6.86
N LYS A 131 -8.34 -6.97 8.01
CA LYS A 131 -9.77 -6.69 8.13
C LYS A 131 -9.94 -5.19 8.32
N VAL A 132 -10.67 -4.58 7.39
CA VAL A 132 -10.86 -3.14 7.32
C VAL A 132 -12.35 -2.84 7.43
N THR A 133 -12.72 -2.01 8.39
CA THR A 133 -14.10 -1.53 8.56
C THR A 133 -14.19 -0.10 8.09
N THR A 134 -15.12 0.17 7.18
CA THR A 134 -15.40 1.49 6.62
C THR A 134 -16.81 1.96 6.98
N THR A 135 -17.07 3.24 6.81
CA THR A 135 -18.37 3.87 6.91
C THR A 135 -18.56 4.81 5.73
N VAL A 136 -19.72 4.77 5.08
CA VAL A 136 -20.11 5.67 3.97
C VAL A 136 -21.53 6.12 4.24
N ASP A 137 -21.79 7.43 4.30
CA ASP A 137 -23.10 7.98 4.68
C ASP A 137 -23.68 7.37 5.98
N GLY A 138 -22.82 7.01 6.93
CA GLY A 138 -23.19 6.36 8.19
C GLY A 138 -23.35 4.82 8.13
N ASP A 139 -23.39 4.21 6.94
CA ASP A 139 -23.49 2.76 6.76
C ASP A 139 -22.13 2.08 6.90
N LYS A 140 -22.06 1.02 7.72
CA LYS A 140 -20.82 0.30 8.00
C LYS A 140 -20.63 -0.90 7.07
N ASN A 141 -19.45 -0.98 6.46
CA ASN A 141 -19.01 -2.16 5.72
C ASN A 141 -17.72 -2.73 6.34
N THR A 142 -17.47 -4.03 6.18
CA THR A 142 -16.24 -4.66 6.65
C THR A 142 -15.74 -5.67 5.64
N GLU A 143 -14.53 -5.46 5.18
CA GLU A 143 -13.89 -6.27 4.15
C GLU A 143 -12.58 -6.86 4.66
N LYS A 144 -12.14 -7.92 3.98
CA LYS A 144 -10.86 -8.57 4.22
C LYS A 144 -10.06 -8.55 2.94
N SER A 145 -8.82 -8.11 3.02
CA SER A 145 -7.91 -8.03 1.89
C SER A 145 -6.54 -8.58 2.27
N ASP A 146 -5.98 -9.41 1.41
CA ASP A 146 -4.63 -9.93 1.57
C ASP A 146 -3.61 -8.90 1.08
N ILE A 147 -2.75 -8.47 1.98
CA ILE A 147 -1.65 -7.56 1.67
C ILE A 147 -0.37 -8.40 1.54
N PRO A 148 0.17 -8.57 0.31
CA PRO A 148 1.39 -9.32 0.11
C PRO A 148 2.61 -8.49 0.54
N VAL A 149 3.42 -9.07 1.42
CA VAL A 149 4.68 -8.51 1.91
C VAL A 149 5.82 -9.50 1.68
N ILE A 150 6.99 -8.99 1.33
CA ILE A 150 8.19 -9.77 1.01
C ILE A 150 9.36 -9.33 1.88
N ARG A 151 10.24 -10.27 2.19
CA ARG A 151 11.49 -10.00 2.89
C ARG A 151 12.64 -9.88 1.89
N VAL A 152 13.14 -8.67 1.70
CA VAL A 152 14.27 -8.35 0.81
C VAL A 152 15.45 -7.89 1.64
N GLY A 153 16.60 -8.55 1.52
CA GLY A 153 17.83 -8.17 2.25
C GLY A 153 17.63 -8.09 3.77
N GLY A 154 16.80 -8.97 4.35
CA GLY A 154 16.51 -9.02 5.79
C GLY A 154 15.44 -8.04 6.27
N LYS A 155 14.90 -7.16 5.42
CA LYS A 155 13.82 -6.22 5.75
C LYS A 155 12.50 -6.65 5.12
N TRP A 156 11.40 -6.50 5.85
CA TRP A 156 10.06 -6.68 5.29
C TRP A 156 9.62 -5.43 4.54
N CYS A 157 9.07 -5.63 3.35
CA CYS A 157 8.61 -4.60 2.41
C CYS A 157 7.27 -5.04 1.78
N LEU A 158 6.51 -4.11 1.21
CA LEU A 158 5.39 -4.45 0.33
C LEU A 158 5.91 -5.07 -0.97
N VAL A 159 5.12 -5.96 -1.56
CA VAL A 159 5.33 -6.31 -2.97
C VAL A 159 5.05 -5.05 -3.82
N PRO A 160 5.94 -4.65 -4.74
CA PRO A 160 5.80 -3.38 -5.46
C PRO A 160 4.48 -3.20 -6.23
N SER A 161 3.88 -4.30 -6.71
CA SER A 161 2.60 -4.28 -7.42
C SER A 161 1.47 -3.65 -6.59
N VAL A 162 1.52 -3.76 -5.26
CA VAL A 162 0.52 -3.20 -4.33
C VAL A 162 0.41 -1.68 -4.47
N VAL A 163 1.52 -0.99 -4.75
CA VAL A 163 1.55 0.48 -4.86
C VAL A 163 1.80 0.99 -6.29
N SER A 164 1.88 0.08 -7.26
CA SER A 164 2.21 0.41 -8.66
C SER A 164 1.24 1.42 -9.29
N TYR A 165 -0.04 1.40 -8.90
CA TYR A 165 -1.03 2.39 -9.30
C TYR A 165 -0.62 3.81 -8.85
N TYR A 166 -0.28 3.98 -7.57
CA TYR A 166 0.12 5.28 -7.00
C TYR A 166 1.39 5.82 -7.64
N LEU A 167 2.38 4.95 -7.90
CA LEU A 167 3.62 5.35 -8.55
C LEU A 167 3.36 5.83 -9.99
N ARG A 168 2.49 5.14 -10.74
CA ARG A 168 2.12 5.52 -12.11
C ARG A 168 1.27 6.78 -12.14
N ALA A 169 0.31 6.91 -11.22
CA ALA A 169 -0.50 8.12 -11.09
C ALA A 169 0.39 9.32 -10.76
N ALA A 170 1.33 9.17 -9.81
CA ALA A 170 2.23 10.24 -9.39
C ALA A 170 3.19 10.67 -10.51
N LYS A 171 3.60 9.73 -11.36
CA LYS A 171 4.38 10.04 -12.56
C LYS A 171 3.61 10.91 -13.56
N ASN A 172 2.29 10.73 -13.66
CA ASN A 172 1.45 11.37 -14.68
C ASN A 172 0.73 12.63 -14.17
N ALA A 173 0.90 12.97 -12.89
CA ALA A 173 0.34 14.16 -12.24
C ALA A 173 1.27 15.36 -12.45
#